data_AF-A0A845BHX8-F1
#
_entry.id   AF-A0A845BHX8-F1
#
_cell.length_a   1.000
_cell.length_b   1.000
_cell.length_c   1.000
_cell.angle_alpha   90.00
_cell.angle_beta   90.00
_cell.angle_gamma   90.00
#
_symmetry.space_group_name_H-M   'P 1'
#
loop_
_entity.id
_entity.type
_entity.pdbx_description
1 polymer ?
#
loop_
_entity_poly.entity_id
_entity_poly.type
_entity_poly.pdbx_seq_one_letter_code
_entity_poly.pdbx_strand_id
1 'polypeptide(L)'
;MPHKTPTSGAVESTQDVSKKEKAEWLQRHFRCKKSIAKAGGDVFDLQYAHFIDIAPDYCPVLGIPLVYGRRISGKRQPHPDSPSIDRLDGSKGYVSHNVEIISHRANTFKGNSTLEEIISLAAWFQARSPRKDPNFLTPYQEAALGEKHLFTREGLREVEDAMLHAAEAERDIDKADCFRLAAELARHDLGLLQDGI
;
A
#
# COMPACT_ATOMS: atom_id res chain seq x y z
N MET A 1 -25.79 3.08 48.71
CA MET A 1 -25.28 2.30 47.56
C MET A 1 -24.09 3.07 46.99
N PRO A 2 -22.86 2.54 47.04
CA PRO A 2 -21.67 3.28 46.65
C PRO A 2 -21.61 3.48 45.13
N HIS A 3 -21.28 4.70 44.71
CA HIS A 3 -20.99 5.06 43.33
C HIS A 3 -19.70 4.33 42.89
N LYS A 4 -19.81 3.45 41.89
CA LYS A 4 -18.63 2.93 41.18
C LYS A 4 -18.09 4.04 40.30
N THR A 5 -16.90 4.53 40.62
CA THR A 5 -16.08 5.33 39.71
C THR A 5 -15.73 4.51 38.46
N PRO A 6 -15.78 5.07 37.25
CA PRO A 6 -15.28 4.38 36.07
C PRO A 6 -13.76 4.27 36.16
N THR A 7 -13.27 3.03 36.16
CA THR A 7 -11.86 2.67 36.04
C THR A 7 -11.27 3.26 34.76
N SER A 8 -10.12 3.90 34.90
CA SER A 8 -9.26 4.43 33.84
C SER A 8 -9.00 3.38 32.75
N GLY A 9 -9.65 3.52 31.59
CA GLY A 9 -9.29 2.78 30.39
C GLY A 9 -8.02 3.38 29.78
N ALA A 10 -7.00 2.56 29.59
CA ALA A 10 -5.83 2.93 28.80
C ALA A 10 -6.30 3.33 27.39
N VAL A 11 -6.01 4.56 26.97
CA VAL A 11 -6.28 5.03 25.62
C VAL A 11 -5.19 4.43 24.72
N GLU A 12 -5.49 3.28 24.11
CA GLU A 12 -4.64 2.64 23.10
C GLU A 12 -4.39 3.63 21.96
N SER A 13 -3.14 3.77 21.51
CA SER A 13 -2.77 4.75 20.48
C SER A 13 -3.48 4.42 19.16
N THR A 14 -3.88 5.44 18.39
CA THR A 14 -4.61 5.25 17.13
C THR A 14 -3.84 4.41 16.11
N GLN A 15 -2.50 4.42 16.16
CA GLN A 15 -1.64 3.60 15.31
C GLN A 15 -1.64 2.12 15.70
N ASP A 16 -1.70 1.81 17.00
CA ASP A 16 -1.73 0.43 17.49
C ASP A 16 -3.07 -0.25 17.17
N VAL A 17 -4.17 0.49 17.27
CA VAL A 17 -5.51 0.02 16.88
C VAL A 17 -5.55 -0.34 15.39
N SER A 18 -5.03 0.52 14.51
CA SER A 18 -5.05 0.30 13.07
C SER A 18 -4.22 -0.94 12.65
N LYS A 19 -3.04 -1.15 13.26
CA LYS A 19 -2.21 -2.33 13.00
C LYS A 19 -2.91 -3.63 13.41
N LYS A 20 -3.56 -3.63 14.57
CA LYS A 20 -4.33 -4.77 15.08
C LYS A 20 -5.50 -5.09 14.15
N GLU A 21 -6.27 -4.09 13.73
CA GLU A 21 -7.40 -4.27 12.81
C GLU A 21 -6.97 -4.82 11.45
N LYS A 22 -5.82 -4.38 10.92
CA LYS A 22 -5.22 -4.93 9.69
C LYS A 22 -4.87 -6.40 9.85
N ALA A 23 -4.16 -6.78 10.91
CA ALA A 23 -3.78 -8.16 11.18
C ALA A 23 -5.01 -9.09 11.35
N GLU A 24 -6.01 -8.65 12.13
CA GLU A 24 -7.25 -9.40 12.33
C GLU A 24 -8.04 -9.57 11.03
N TRP A 25 -8.10 -8.52 10.21
CA TRP A 25 -8.75 -8.57 8.91
C TRP A 25 -8.07 -9.57 7.97
N LEU A 26 -6.73 -9.55 7.90
CA LEU A 26 -5.95 -10.44 7.06
C LEU A 26 -6.14 -11.90 7.47
N GLN A 27 -5.98 -12.20 8.76
CA GLN A 27 -6.13 -13.56 9.26
C GLN A 27 -7.54 -14.12 8.99
N ARG A 28 -8.57 -13.31 9.26
CA ARG A 28 -9.96 -13.71 9.05
C ARG A 28 -10.25 -13.98 7.57
N HIS A 29 -9.90 -13.05 6.68
CA HIS A 29 -10.25 -13.20 5.27
C HIS A 29 -9.43 -14.29 4.57
N PHE A 30 -8.17 -14.50 4.94
CA PHE A 30 -7.38 -15.63 4.43
C PHE A 30 -8.07 -16.97 4.73
N ARG A 31 -8.50 -17.17 5.98
CA ARG A 31 -9.24 -18.38 6.39
C ARG A 31 -10.56 -18.53 5.64
N CYS A 32 -11.33 -17.44 5.52
CA CYS A 32 -12.59 -17.45 4.77
C CYS A 32 -12.36 -17.81 3.30
N LYS A 33 -11.38 -17.20 2.62
CA LYS A 33 -11.09 -17.49 1.21
C LYS A 33 -10.59 -18.91 0.98
N LYS A 34 -9.77 -19.45 1.89
CA LYS A 34 -9.37 -20.86 1.88
C LYS A 34 -10.58 -21.80 1.98
N SER A 35 -11.51 -21.49 2.87
CA SER A 35 -12.75 -22.27 3.01
C SER A 35 -13.65 -22.17 1.78
N ILE A 36 -13.80 -20.97 1.22
CA ILE A 36 -14.61 -20.73 0.01
C ILE A 36 -14.01 -21.48 -1.18
N ALA A 37 -12.69 -21.38 -1.39
CA ALA A 37 -12.00 -22.09 -2.46
C ALA A 37 -12.19 -23.60 -2.35
N LYS A 38 -12.02 -24.15 -1.14
CA LYS A 38 -12.26 -25.58 -0.87
C LYS A 38 -13.71 -25.99 -1.17
N ALA A 39 -14.69 -25.16 -0.81
CA ALA A 39 -16.10 -25.44 -1.06
C ALA A 39 -16.48 -25.31 -2.55
N GLY A 40 -15.86 -24.36 -3.26
CA GLY A 40 -16.08 -24.12 -4.69
C GLY A 40 -15.25 -24.99 -5.63
N GLY A 41 -14.29 -25.76 -5.11
CA GLY A 41 -13.37 -26.55 -5.93
C GLY A 41 -12.26 -25.74 -6.61
N ASP A 42 -12.04 -24.48 -6.20
CA ASP A 42 -10.96 -23.64 -6.71
C ASP A 42 -9.61 -24.07 -6.12
N VAL A 43 -8.54 -23.93 -6.91
CA VAL A 43 -7.16 -24.08 -6.43
C VAL A 43 -6.87 -23.00 -5.37
N PHE A 44 -6.25 -23.40 -4.26
CA PHE A 44 -5.77 -22.50 -3.23
C PHE A 44 -4.31 -22.83 -2.89
N ASP A 45 -3.39 -22.06 -3.45
CA ASP A 45 -1.95 -22.12 -3.19
C ASP A 45 -1.42 -20.70 -2.87
N LEU A 46 -2.16 -20.01 -2.01
CA LEU A 46 -1.76 -18.71 -1.50
C LEU A 46 -1.14 -18.91 -0.11
N GLN A 47 0.12 -18.50 0.03
CA GLN A 47 0.81 -18.55 1.31
C GLN A 47 0.40 -17.35 2.18
N TYR A 48 0.26 -17.55 3.49
CA TYR A 48 -0.19 -16.49 4.39
C TYR A 48 0.84 -15.35 4.50
N ALA A 49 2.14 -15.66 4.47
CA ALA A 49 3.21 -14.67 4.45
C ALA A 49 3.08 -13.73 3.24
N HIS A 50 3.01 -14.30 2.03
CA HIS A 50 2.76 -13.54 0.80
C HIS A 50 1.48 -12.71 0.88
N PHE A 51 0.41 -13.26 1.47
CA PHE A 51 -0.84 -12.53 1.64
C PHE A 51 -0.73 -11.29 2.55
N ILE A 52 0.16 -11.32 3.55
CA ILE A 52 0.48 -10.14 4.36
C ILE A 52 1.28 -9.13 3.54
N ASP A 53 2.27 -9.59 2.78
CA ASP A 53 3.17 -8.74 2.00
C ASP A 53 2.42 -7.95 0.92
N ILE A 54 1.41 -8.55 0.28
CA ILE A 54 0.57 -7.88 -0.74
C ILE A 54 -0.55 -7.02 -0.16
N ALA A 55 -0.59 -6.75 1.16
CA ALA A 55 -1.65 -5.98 1.80
C ALA A 55 -1.25 -4.49 1.92
N PRO A 56 -1.67 -3.62 0.98
CA PRO A 56 -1.15 -2.26 0.93
C PRO A 56 -1.95 -1.34 1.88
N ASP A 57 -1.34 -0.23 2.30
CA ASP A 57 -2.07 0.80 3.05
C ASP A 57 -2.91 1.70 2.13
N TYR A 58 -2.62 1.69 0.83
CA TYR A 58 -3.32 2.43 -0.21
C TYR A 58 -3.74 1.50 -1.34
N CYS A 59 -4.92 1.71 -1.90
CA CYS A 59 -5.40 0.93 -3.04
C CYS A 59 -4.49 1.17 -4.27
N PRO A 60 -3.89 0.13 -4.87
CA PRO A 60 -2.96 0.30 -6.00
C PRO A 60 -3.65 0.84 -7.26
N VAL A 61 -4.97 0.62 -7.40
CA VAL A 61 -5.76 1.08 -8.56
C VAL A 61 -6.23 2.53 -8.42
N LEU A 62 -6.65 2.95 -7.22
CA LEU A 62 -7.32 4.24 -7.01
C LEU A 62 -6.54 5.23 -6.14
N GLY A 63 -5.43 4.81 -5.53
CA GLY A 63 -4.62 5.65 -4.63
C GLY A 63 -5.32 6.05 -3.32
N ILE A 64 -6.49 5.49 -3.00
CA ILE A 64 -7.23 5.81 -1.78
C ILE A 64 -6.70 5.00 -0.58
N PRO A 65 -6.65 5.56 0.64
CA PRO A 65 -6.29 4.80 1.84
C PRO A 65 -7.25 3.62 2.06
N LEU A 66 -6.70 2.46 2.38
CA LEU A 66 -7.49 1.28 2.74
C LEU A 66 -7.74 1.25 4.24
N VAL A 67 -9.01 1.10 4.63
CA VAL A 67 -9.38 0.99 6.03
C VAL A 67 -9.74 -0.45 6.36
N TYR A 68 -8.75 -1.15 6.92
CA TYR A 68 -8.91 -2.51 7.40
C TYR A 68 -9.86 -2.56 8.60
N GLY A 69 -10.66 -3.62 8.69
CA GLY A 69 -11.53 -3.84 9.85
C GLY A 69 -12.74 -2.91 9.98
N ARG A 70 -12.89 -1.88 9.12
CA ARG A 70 -14.01 -0.92 9.17
C ARG A 70 -15.35 -1.65 9.24
N ARG A 71 -16.06 -1.48 10.36
CA ARG A 71 -17.44 -1.95 10.53
C ARG A 71 -18.37 -0.79 10.25
N ILE A 72 -19.26 -0.92 9.27
CA ILE A 72 -20.38 0.01 9.14
C ILE A 72 -21.52 -0.55 9.99
N SER A 73 -21.85 0.14 11.09
CA SER A 73 -22.99 -0.23 11.94
C SER A 73 -24.28 -0.32 11.12
N GLY A 74 -24.95 -1.47 11.17
CA GLY A 74 -26.26 -1.66 10.55
C GLY A 74 -26.27 -1.83 9.03
N LYS A 75 -25.11 -1.84 8.34
CA LYS A 75 -25.06 -2.14 6.90
C LYS A 75 -24.34 -3.47 6.64
N ARG A 76 -24.93 -4.29 5.76
CA ARG A 76 -24.33 -5.55 5.28
C ARG A 76 -23.27 -5.33 4.20
N GLN A 77 -23.22 -4.14 3.61
CA GLN A 77 -22.31 -3.84 2.49
C GLN A 77 -20.98 -3.29 3.00
N PRO A 78 -19.85 -3.68 2.39
CA PRO A 78 -18.54 -3.12 2.67
C PRO A 78 -18.46 -1.64 2.26
N HIS A 79 -17.61 -0.87 2.94
CA HIS A 79 -17.37 0.52 2.58
C HIS A 79 -16.52 0.60 1.30
N PRO A 80 -16.64 1.66 0.48
CA PRO A 80 -15.83 1.82 -0.73
C PRO A 80 -14.30 1.76 -0.53
N ASP A 81 -13.81 2.19 0.63
CA ASP A 81 -12.38 2.14 1.04
C ASP A 81 -11.99 0.84 1.76
N SER A 82 -12.93 -0.09 1.95
CA SER A 82 -12.63 -1.36 2.59
C SER A 82 -11.77 -2.21 1.64
N PRO A 83 -10.73 -2.90 2.15
CA PRO A 83 -9.94 -3.83 1.35
C PRO A 83 -10.81 -4.99 0.83
N SER A 84 -10.47 -5.45 -0.37
CA SER A 84 -11.11 -6.55 -1.10
C SER A 84 -10.03 -7.45 -1.69
N ILE A 85 -10.19 -8.76 -1.52
CA ILE A 85 -9.29 -9.76 -2.11
C ILE A 85 -9.84 -10.08 -3.50
N ASP A 86 -9.18 -9.55 -4.52
CA ASP A 86 -9.54 -9.72 -5.92
C ASP A 86 -8.65 -10.77 -6.60
N ARG A 87 -9.23 -11.45 -7.59
CA ARG A 87 -8.50 -12.34 -8.50
C ARG A 87 -8.27 -11.61 -9.81
N LEU A 88 -7.01 -11.45 -10.22
CA LEU A 88 -6.67 -10.79 -11.49
C LEU A 88 -7.37 -11.50 -12.66
N ASP A 89 -7.26 -12.82 -12.70
CA ASP A 89 -7.99 -13.70 -13.60
C ASP A 89 -8.97 -14.56 -12.81
N GLY A 90 -10.27 -14.37 -13.07
CA GLY A 90 -11.35 -15.08 -12.39
C GLY A 90 -11.42 -16.57 -12.71
N SER A 91 -10.79 -17.03 -13.79
CA SER A 91 -10.70 -18.45 -14.16
C SER A 91 -9.65 -19.22 -13.35
N LYS A 92 -8.76 -18.50 -12.67
CA LYS A 92 -7.69 -19.05 -11.84
C LYS A 92 -8.11 -19.08 -10.37
N GLY A 93 -7.42 -19.94 -9.60
CA GLY A 93 -7.59 -20.02 -8.16
C GLY A 93 -6.91 -18.89 -7.39
N TYR A 94 -6.84 -19.05 -6.07
CA TYR A 94 -6.10 -18.17 -5.16
C TYR A 94 -4.64 -18.61 -5.13
N VAL A 95 -3.82 -18.05 -6.03
CA VAL A 95 -2.37 -18.32 -6.13
C VAL A 95 -1.61 -16.99 -6.05
N SER A 96 -0.35 -17.00 -5.60
CA SER A 96 0.42 -15.79 -5.25
C SER A 96 0.42 -14.68 -6.32
N HIS A 97 0.52 -15.04 -7.58
CA HIS A 97 0.55 -14.15 -8.76
C HIS A 97 -0.84 -13.84 -9.38
N ASN A 98 -1.94 -14.30 -8.77
CA ASN A 98 -3.30 -14.04 -9.26
C ASN A 98 -4.15 -13.27 -8.24
N VAL A 99 -3.63 -12.96 -7.07
CA VAL A 99 -4.39 -12.35 -5.97
C VAL A 99 -3.80 -11.00 -5.65
N GLU A 100 -4.67 -10.00 -5.53
CA GLU A 100 -4.31 -8.65 -5.12
C GLU A 100 -5.32 -8.10 -4.11
N ILE A 101 -4.88 -7.23 -3.20
CA ILE A 101 -5.76 -6.51 -2.28
C ILE A 101 -6.00 -5.10 -2.82
N ILE A 102 -7.22 -4.86 -3.29
CA ILE A 102 -7.66 -3.57 -3.82
C ILE A 102 -8.83 -3.03 -3.00
N SER A 103 -9.21 -1.78 -3.20
CA SER A 103 -10.42 -1.25 -2.53
C SER A 103 -11.68 -1.90 -3.08
N HIS A 104 -12.71 -2.02 -2.25
CA HIS A 104 -14.01 -2.54 -2.68
C HIS A 104 -14.59 -1.72 -3.85
N ARG A 105 -14.34 -0.41 -3.87
CA ARG A 105 -14.68 0.47 -4.99
C ARG A 105 -14.01 0.04 -6.29
N ALA A 106 -12.70 -0.22 -6.27
CA ALA A 106 -11.97 -0.70 -7.45
C ALA A 106 -12.48 -2.06 -7.91
N ASN A 107 -12.68 -3.00 -6.97
CA ASN A 107 -13.22 -4.32 -7.26
C ASN A 107 -14.63 -4.25 -7.88
N THR A 108 -15.46 -3.29 -7.45
CA THR A 108 -16.79 -3.07 -8.03
C THR A 108 -16.70 -2.58 -9.47
N PHE A 109 -15.75 -1.69 -9.80
CA PHE A 109 -15.51 -1.27 -11.18
C PHE A 109 -15.02 -2.41 -12.06
N LYS A 110 -14.19 -3.30 -11.53
CA LYS A 110 -13.70 -4.48 -12.25
C LYS A 110 -14.78 -5.55 -12.45
N GLY A 111 -15.60 -5.83 -11.44
CA GLY A 111 -16.45 -7.02 -11.39
C GLY A 111 -17.56 -7.11 -12.45
N ASN A 112 -17.95 -5.98 -13.06
CA ASN A 112 -19.02 -5.92 -14.06
C ASN A 112 -18.52 -5.49 -15.44
N SER A 113 -17.21 -5.60 -15.70
CA SER A 113 -16.65 -5.10 -16.96
C SER A 113 -15.56 -6.00 -17.52
N THR A 114 -15.53 -6.15 -18.84
CA THR A 114 -14.36 -6.68 -19.54
C THR A 114 -13.29 -5.60 -19.66
N LEU A 115 -12.06 -6.02 -19.97
CA LEU A 115 -10.97 -5.07 -20.20
C LEU A 115 -11.30 -4.11 -21.36
N GLU A 116 -11.92 -4.63 -22.41
CA GLU A 116 -12.34 -3.86 -23.59
C GLU A 116 -13.40 -2.80 -23.25
N GLU A 117 -14.36 -3.14 -22.37
CA GLU A 117 -15.36 -2.20 -21.89
C GLU A 117 -14.72 -1.09 -21.04
N ILE A 118 -13.77 -1.44 -20.18
CA ILE A 118 -13.02 -0.47 -19.36
C ILE A 118 -12.20 0.47 -20.27
N ILE A 119 -11.50 -0.05 -21.27
CA ILE A 119 -10.73 0.73 -22.24
C ILE A 119 -11.67 1.67 -23.03
N SER A 120 -12.82 1.16 -23.49
CA SER A 120 -13.80 1.95 -24.23
C SER A 120 -14.38 3.08 -23.38
N LEU A 121 -14.69 2.80 -22.11
CA LEU A 121 -15.17 3.79 -21.15
C LEU A 121 -14.10 4.85 -20.87
N ALA A 122 -12.84 4.45 -20.67
CA ALA A 122 -11.72 5.35 -20.46
C ALA A 122 -11.51 6.28 -21.67
N ALA A 123 -11.52 5.73 -22.89
CA ALA A 123 -11.41 6.50 -24.13
C ALA A 123 -12.58 7.49 -24.29
N TRP A 124 -13.80 7.06 -23.97
CA TRP A 124 -14.99 7.92 -24.00
C TRP A 124 -14.87 9.10 -23.03
N PHE A 125 -14.40 8.87 -21.80
CA PHE A 125 -14.15 9.91 -20.81
C PHE A 125 -13.05 10.87 -21.25
N GLN A 126 -11.93 10.36 -21.76
CA GLN A 126 -10.82 11.19 -22.24
C GLN A 126 -11.26 12.12 -23.38
N ALA A 127 -12.04 11.61 -24.34
CA ALA A 127 -12.53 12.41 -25.47
C ALA A 127 -13.50 13.55 -25.05
N ARG A 128 -14.15 13.43 -23.89
CA ARG A 128 -15.20 14.34 -23.41
C ARG A 128 -14.82 15.11 -22.16
N SER A 129 -13.66 14.82 -21.57
CA SER A 129 -13.16 15.56 -20.42
C SER A 129 -12.93 17.01 -20.84
N PRO A 130 -13.51 18.01 -20.13
CA PRO A 130 -13.25 19.42 -20.42
C PRO A 130 -11.79 19.80 -20.15
N ARG A 131 -11.05 18.95 -19.41
CA ARG A 131 -9.58 18.99 -19.31
C ARG A 131 -8.96 18.44 -20.59
N LYS A 132 -9.00 19.23 -21.67
CA LYS A 132 -8.19 19.05 -22.89
C LYS A 132 -6.79 19.62 -22.68
N ASP A 133 -6.11 19.22 -21.62
CA ASP A 133 -4.68 19.51 -21.53
C ASP A 133 -3.96 18.33 -22.20
N PRO A 134 -3.36 18.51 -23.39
CA PRO A 134 -2.59 17.45 -24.06
C PRO A 134 -1.34 17.03 -23.27
N ASN A 135 -0.98 17.78 -22.23
CA ASN A 135 0.09 17.45 -21.28
C ASN A 135 -0.44 16.88 -19.96
N PHE A 136 -1.75 16.64 -19.80
CA PHE A 136 -2.27 16.01 -18.60
C PHE A 136 -1.88 14.53 -18.57
N LEU A 137 -0.79 14.27 -17.88
CA LEU A 137 -0.38 12.95 -17.48
C LEU A 137 -1.12 12.63 -16.17
N THR A 138 -1.78 11.47 -16.11
CA THR A 138 -2.24 10.98 -14.80
C THR A 138 -1.03 10.76 -13.89
N PRO A 139 -1.14 10.84 -12.55
CA PRO A 139 -0.02 10.56 -11.66
C PRO A 139 0.66 9.20 -11.91
N TYR A 140 -0.09 8.23 -12.42
CA TYR A 140 0.42 6.93 -12.88
C TYR A 140 1.21 7.02 -14.19
N GLN A 141 0.75 7.83 -15.15
CA GLN A 141 1.50 8.09 -16.40
C GLN A 141 2.74 8.94 -16.16
N GLU A 142 2.71 9.90 -15.22
CA GLU A 142 3.89 10.65 -14.78
C GLU A 142 4.90 9.72 -14.13
N ALA A 143 4.47 8.85 -13.20
CA ALA A 143 5.33 7.86 -12.57
C ALA A 143 5.92 6.88 -13.61
N ALA A 144 5.10 6.36 -14.53
CA ALA A 144 5.57 5.46 -15.59
C ALA A 144 6.50 6.16 -16.61
N LEU A 145 6.36 7.46 -16.84
CA LEU A 145 7.30 8.25 -17.66
C LEU A 145 8.60 8.51 -16.92
N GLY A 146 8.54 8.76 -15.61
CA GLY A 146 9.72 8.80 -14.74
C GLY A 146 10.49 7.49 -14.76
N GLU A 147 9.79 6.35 -14.69
CA GLU A 147 10.41 5.03 -14.82
C GLU A 147 10.94 4.76 -16.24
N LYS A 148 10.23 5.17 -17.30
CA LYS A 148 10.75 5.06 -18.68
C LYS A 148 12.06 5.83 -18.86
N HIS A 149 12.26 6.95 -18.18
CA HIS A 149 13.54 7.66 -18.16
C HIS A 149 14.65 6.77 -17.59
N LEU A 150 14.41 6.08 -16.46
CA LEU A 150 15.36 5.11 -15.87
C LEU A 150 15.69 3.92 -16.80
N PHE A 151 14.83 3.58 -17.76
CA PHE A 151 15.08 2.51 -18.74
C PHE A 151 15.74 3.00 -20.05
N THR A 152 16.00 4.31 -20.20
CA THR A 152 16.84 4.83 -21.29
C THR A 152 18.32 4.70 -20.97
N ARG A 153 19.18 4.74 -22.00
CA ARG A 153 20.65 4.74 -21.79
C ARG A 153 21.11 5.94 -20.97
N GLU A 154 20.43 7.08 -21.07
CA GLU A 154 20.72 8.28 -20.29
C GLU A 154 20.32 8.13 -18.82
N GLY A 155 19.09 7.66 -18.54
CA GLY A 155 18.66 7.46 -17.16
C GLY A 155 19.38 6.35 -16.42
N LEU A 156 19.80 5.27 -17.10
CA LEU A 156 20.68 4.26 -16.50
C LEU A 156 22.03 4.87 -16.09
N ARG A 157 22.60 5.76 -16.91
CA ARG A 157 23.87 6.42 -16.63
C ARG A 157 23.76 7.39 -15.45
N GLU A 158 22.65 8.12 -15.33
CA GLU A 158 22.40 9.01 -14.19
C GLU A 158 22.27 8.25 -12.87
N VAL A 159 21.63 7.07 -12.90
CA VAL A 159 21.56 6.19 -11.72
C VAL A 159 22.94 5.63 -11.38
N GLU A 160 23.72 5.18 -12.37
CA GLU A 160 25.11 4.73 -12.16
C GLU A 160 25.99 5.85 -11.58
N ASP A 161 25.90 7.07 -12.12
CA ASP A 161 26.66 8.23 -11.65
C ASP A 161 26.25 8.62 -10.22
N ALA A 162 24.95 8.56 -9.88
CA ALA A 162 24.45 8.81 -8.53
C ALA A 162 24.91 7.74 -7.53
N MET A 163 24.93 6.47 -7.93
CA MET A 163 25.46 5.38 -7.11
C MET A 163 26.98 5.52 -6.92
N LEU A 164 27.71 5.97 -7.94
CA LEU A 164 29.15 6.22 -7.85
C LEU A 164 29.45 7.39 -6.91
N HIS A 165 28.71 8.50 -7.01
CA HIS A 165 28.86 9.66 -6.12
C HIS A 165 28.48 9.32 -4.67
N ALA A 166 27.43 8.51 -4.45
CA ALA A 166 27.10 8.01 -3.11
C ALA A 166 28.22 7.14 -2.55
N ALA A 167 28.79 6.26 -3.37
CA ALA A 167 29.93 5.42 -2.98
C ALA A 167 31.24 6.21 -2.78
N GLU A 168 31.43 7.35 -3.44
CA GLU A 168 32.56 8.26 -3.22
C GLU A 168 32.36 9.08 -1.95
N ALA A 169 31.14 9.55 -1.68
CA ALA A 169 30.78 10.23 -0.43
C ALA A 169 30.97 9.33 0.80
N GLU A 170 30.76 8.02 0.67
CA GLU A 170 31.07 7.03 1.73
C GLU A 170 32.58 6.75 1.89
N ARG A 171 33.40 7.03 0.87
CA ARG A 171 34.85 6.78 0.88
C ARG A 171 35.67 7.91 1.50
N ASP A 172 35.11 9.13 1.59
CA ASP A 172 35.79 10.31 2.15
C ASP A 172 35.47 10.56 3.65
N ILE A 173 34.74 9.66 4.30
CA ILE A 173 34.51 9.73 5.75
C ILE A 173 35.61 8.92 6.46
N ASP A 174 36.60 9.60 7.03
CA ASP A 174 37.56 8.95 7.95
C ASP A 174 36.77 8.25 9.07
N LYS A 175 37.27 7.11 9.57
CA LYS A 175 36.65 6.38 10.69
C LYS A 175 36.39 7.30 11.88
N ALA A 176 37.25 8.30 12.10
CA ALA A 176 37.06 9.32 13.14
C ALA A 176 35.78 10.16 12.93
N ASP A 177 35.49 10.57 11.69
CA ASP A 177 34.30 11.36 11.34
C ASP A 177 33.03 10.51 11.31
N CYS A 178 33.15 9.24 10.91
CA CYS A 178 32.03 8.30 10.92
C CYS A 178 31.52 8.05 12.35
N PHE A 179 32.42 7.91 13.32
CA PHE A 179 32.07 7.83 14.74
C PHE A 179 31.49 9.14 15.28
N ARG A 180 32.02 10.30 14.85
CA ARG A 180 31.53 11.61 15.26
C ARG A 180 30.11 11.87 14.75
N LEU A 181 29.85 11.54 13.49
CA LEU A 181 28.54 11.69 12.83
C LEU A 181 27.52 10.71 13.41
N ALA A 182 27.90 9.45 13.65
CA ALA A 182 27.05 8.46 14.32
C ALA A 182 26.71 8.89 15.75
N ALA A 183 27.65 9.50 16.48
CA ALA A 183 27.41 10.05 17.81
C ALA A 183 26.55 11.33 17.80
N GLU A 184 26.64 12.17 16.77
CA GLU A 184 25.76 13.33 16.59
C GLU A 184 24.33 12.92 16.23
N LEU A 185 24.17 11.95 15.31
CA LEU A 185 22.86 11.40 14.94
C LEU A 185 22.20 10.68 16.12
N ALA A 186 22.96 9.86 16.88
CA ALA A 186 22.45 9.22 18.08
C ALA A 186 22.04 10.23 19.17
N ARG A 187 22.73 11.37 19.27
CA ARG A 187 22.35 12.45 20.20
C ARG A 187 21.08 13.19 19.75
N HIS A 188 20.91 13.37 18.45
CA HIS A 188 19.71 13.97 17.88
C HIS A 188 18.48 13.07 18.03
N ASP A 189 18.60 11.77 17.76
CA ASP A 189 17.51 10.79 17.90
C ASP A 189 17.10 10.53 19.36
N LEU A 190 18.02 10.75 20.31
CA LEU A 190 17.74 10.65 21.75
C LEU A 190 17.23 11.97 22.38
N GLY A 191 17.10 13.05 21.61
CA GLY A 191 16.55 14.33 22.10
C GLY A 191 17.35 14.98 23.23
N LEU A 192 18.64 14.65 23.38
CA LEU A 192 19.50 15.21 24.42
C LEU A 192 20.19 16.49 23.94
N LEU A 193 19.41 17.55 23.75
CA LEU A 193 19.91 18.90 23.92
C LEU A 193 19.83 19.22 25.41
N GLN A 194 20.96 19.14 26.12
CA GLN A 194 21.13 19.90 27.34
C GLN A 194 21.96 21.13 27.03
N ASP A 195 21.34 22.28 27.28
CA ASP A 195 21.92 23.61 27.34
C ASP A 195 23.03 23.71 28.41
N GLY A 196 24.05 24.53 28.13
CA GLY A 196 25.01 25.08 29.09
C GLY A 196 26.25 24.21 29.33
N ILE A 197 27.50 24.68 29.17
CA ILE A 197 28.11 26.01 29.45
C ILE A 197 29.11 26.35 28.35
#